data_AF-A0A921AHS3-F1
#
_entry.id   AF-A0A921AHS3-F1
#
_cell.length_a   1.000
_cell.length_b   1.000
_cell.length_c   1.000
_cell.angle_alpha   90.00
_cell.angle_beta   90.00
_cell.angle_gamma   90.00
#
_symmetry.space_group_name_H-M   'P 1'
#
loop_
_entity.id
_entity.type
_entity.pdbx_description
1 polymer ?
#
loop_
_entity_poly.entity_id
_entity_poly.type
_entity_poly.pdbx_seq_one_letter_code
_entity_poly.pdbx_strand_id
1 'polypeptide(L)'
;MKNKTRKPHKFLGKPNNFNYKNSEFTEKYIKNVIQSEYNNSNNIEIIQPIQNHSNKIIEITHENKTNSKNSFHCDGIWTQEKNIVLSIKTADCMALILKHKKKKLLLIFMLDGEGLQIK
;
A
#
# COMPACT_ATOMS: atom_id res chain seq x y z
N MET A 1 -29.95 17.82 6.50
CA MET A 1 -28.71 17.29 5.90
C MET A 1 -28.96 15.84 5.50
N LYS A 2 -28.87 15.48 4.21
CA LYS A 2 -29.13 14.11 3.74
C LYS A 2 -27.89 13.23 3.98
N ASN A 3 -28.04 12.19 4.81
CA ASN A 3 -27.03 11.14 4.96
C ASN A 3 -26.85 10.42 3.62
N LYS A 4 -25.71 10.62 2.95
CA LYS A 4 -25.30 9.78 1.82
C LYS A 4 -24.93 8.42 2.37
N THR A 5 -25.82 7.45 2.22
CA THR A 5 -25.52 6.04 2.40
C THR A 5 -24.39 5.66 1.44
N ARG A 6 -23.22 5.32 1.97
CA ARG A 6 -22.12 4.78 1.16
C ARG A 6 -22.58 3.41 0.66
N LYS A 7 -22.73 3.27 -0.67
CA LYS A 7 -22.99 1.96 -1.28
C LYS A 7 -21.79 1.05 -0.98
N PRO A 8 -21.99 -0.22 -0.63
CA PRO A 8 -20.88 -1.15 -0.45
C PRO A 8 -20.10 -1.23 -1.78
N HIS A 9 -18.77 -1.07 -1.70
CA HIS A 9 -17.92 -1.22 -2.88
C HIS A 9 -18.10 -2.65 -3.41
N LYS A 10 -18.58 -2.76 -4.65
CA LYS A 10 -18.63 -4.05 -5.34
C LYS A 10 -17.17 -4.40 -5.65
N PHE A 11 -16.67 -5.49 -5.06
CA PHE A 11 -15.33 -5.98 -5.37
C PHE A 11 -15.32 -6.36 -6.86
N LEU A 12 -14.72 -5.52 -7.71
CA LEU A 12 -14.71 -5.69 -9.18
C LEU A 12 -13.58 -6.60 -9.67
N GLY A 13 -12.71 -7.09 -8.77
CA GLY A 13 -11.64 -8.01 -9.11
C GLY A 13 -12.06 -9.46 -8.88
N LYS A 14 -11.87 -10.32 -9.89
CA LYS A 14 -11.65 -11.77 -9.64
C LYS A 14 -10.46 -11.90 -8.67
N PRO A 15 -10.38 -12.94 -7.82
CA PRO A 15 -9.20 -13.17 -6.99
C PRO A 15 -7.98 -13.29 -7.91
N ASN A 16 -7.22 -12.21 -8.01
CA ASN A 16 -6.10 -12.11 -8.93
C ASN A 16 -4.86 -12.58 -8.18
N ASN A 17 -4.13 -13.52 -8.78
CA ASN A 17 -2.79 -13.86 -8.33
C ASN A 17 -1.90 -12.62 -8.47
N PHE A 18 -1.64 -11.92 -7.37
CA PHE A 18 -0.70 -10.79 -7.27
C PHE A 18 0.76 -11.29 -7.30
N ASN A 19 1.07 -12.16 -8.26
CA ASN A 19 2.44 -12.60 -8.51
C ASN A 19 3.26 -11.44 -9.10
N TYR A 20 4.55 -11.41 -8.77
CA TYR A 20 5.53 -10.40 -9.20
C TYR A 20 5.51 -10.10 -10.71
N LYS A 21 5.07 -11.05 -11.53
CA LYS A 21 4.94 -10.92 -13.00
C LYS A 21 3.77 -10.05 -13.49
N ASN A 22 2.87 -9.59 -12.60
CA ASN A 22 1.68 -8.78 -12.96
C ASN A 22 1.67 -7.38 -12.30
N SER A 23 2.85 -6.78 -12.07
CA SER A 23 2.98 -5.44 -11.48
C SER A 23 2.23 -4.36 -12.28
N GLU A 24 2.30 -4.40 -13.61
CA GLU A 24 1.59 -3.44 -14.48
C GLU A 24 0.07 -3.55 -14.35
N PHE A 25 -0.48 -4.78 -14.28
CA PHE A 25 -1.91 -4.98 -14.08
C PHE A 25 -2.35 -4.46 -12.70
N THR A 26 -1.55 -4.71 -11.67
CA THR A 26 -1.81 -4.24 -10.30
C THR A 26 -1.81 -2.72 -10.24
N GLU A 27 -0.80 -2.08 -10.81
CA GLU A 27 -0.67 -0.63 -10.86
C GLU A 27 -1.85 0.00 -11.62
N LYS A 28 -2.19 -0.56 -12.78
CA LYS A 28 -3.33 -0.11 -13.59
C LYS A 28 -4.66 -0.27 -12.85
N TYR A 29 -4.87 -1.41 -12.17
CA TYR A 29 -6.08 -1.66 -11.40
C TYR A 29 -6.22 -0.66 -10.25
N ILE A 30 -5.16 -0.45 -9.47
CA ILE A 30 -5.17 0.50 -8.34
C ILE A 30 -5.44 1.92 -8.87
N LYS A 31 -4.76 2.35 -9.94
CA LYS A 31 -5.01 3.67 -10.55
C LYS A 31 -6.46 3.82 -11.02
N ASN A 32 -7.05 2.80 -11.64
CA ASN A 32 -8.45 2.82 -12.06
C ASN A 32 -9.41 2.94 -10.89
N VAL A 33 -9.20 2.16 -9.82
CA VAL A 33 -10.02 2.25 -8.60
C VAL A 33 -9.94 3.66 -8.02
N ILE A 34 -8.73 4.20 -7.88
CA ILE A 34 -8.56 5.54 -7.32
C ILE A 34 -9.20 6.60 -8.21
N GLN A 35 -9.07 6.48 -9.54
CA GLN A 35 -9.73 7.38 -10.47
C GLN A 35 -11.26 7.34 -10.30
N SER A 36 -11.84 6.14 -10.22
CA SER A 36 -13.30 5.98 -10.09
C SER A 36 -13.86 6.46 -8.76
N GLU A 37 -13.09 6.34 -7.68
CA GLU A 37 -13.58 6.61 -6.32
C GLU A 37 -13.24 8.03 -5.85
N TYR A 38 -12.15 8.62 -6.36
CA TYR A 38 -11.61 9.89 -5.86
C TYR A 38 -11.48 10.98 -6.95
N ASN A 39 -11.90 10.72 -8.20
CA ASN A 39 -11.77 11.63 -9.35
C ASN A 39 -10.35 12.20 -9.51
N ASN A 40 -9.34 11.42 -9.13
CA ASN A 40 -7.95 11.87 -9.05
C ASN A 40 -6.99 10.75 -9.44
N SER A 41 -6.50 10.74 -10.69
CA SER A 41 -5.50 9.77 -11.17
C SER A 41 -4.18 10.39 -11.58
N ASN A 42 -4.15 11.70 -11.75
CA ASN A 42 -3.01 12.38 -12.33
C ASN A 42 -2.01 12.63 -11.19
N ASN A 43 -0.94 11.84 -11.16
CA ASN A 43 0.20 11.88 -10.22
C ASN A 43 0.11 11.02 -8.95
N ILE A 44 -0.68 9.94 -8.97
CA ILE A 44 -0.60 8.95 -7.89
C ILE A 44 0.52 7.95 -8.18
N GLU A 45 1.42 7.83 -7.22
CA GLU A 45 2.50 6.86 -7.25
C GLU A 45 2.20 5.72 -6.28
N ILE A 46 2.49 4.50 -6.72
CA ILE A 46 2.31 3.29 -5.92
C ILE A 46 3.70 2.77 -5.58
N ILE A 47 3.97 2.63 -4.29
CA ILE A 47 5.26 2.15 -3.77
C ILE A 47 5.01 0.81 -3.09
N GLN A 48 5.74 -0.20 -3.58
CA GLN A 48 5.73 -1.55 -3.03
C GLN A 48 7.16 -1.98 -2.72
N PRO A 49 7.46 -2.42 -1.49
CA PRO A 49 8.79 -2.88 -1.15
C PRO A 49 9.04 -4.32 -1.63
N ILE A 50 10.31 -4.72 -1.64
CA ILE A 50 10.73 -6.12 -1.70
C ILE A 50 10.75 -6.65 -0.27
N GLN A 51 9.73 -7.43 0.06
CA GLN A 51 9.55 -8.05 1.38
C GLN A 51 10.47 -9.26 1.52
N ASN A 52 11.12 -9.37 2.67
CA ASN A 52 12.07 -10.45 2.97
C ASN A 52 11.90 -11.00 4.38
N HIS A 53 10.70 -10.87 4.96
CA HIS A 53 10.37 -11.44 6.28
C HIS A 53 11.21 -10.83 7.42
N SER A 54 11.56 -9.56 7.28
CA SER A 54 12.28 -8.77 8.27
C SER A 54 11.34 -7.94 9.14
N ASN A 55 11.89 -7.30 10.17
CA ASN A 55 11.21 -6.27 10.97
C ASN A 55 11.52 -4.84 10.49
N LYS A 56 12.13 -4.69 9.31
CA LYS A 56 12.61 -3.39 8.83
C LYS A 56 11.45 -2.55 8.30
N ILE A 57 11.42 -1.29 8.71
CA ILE A 57 10.45 -0.29 8.27
C ILE A 57 11.19 0.90 7.65
N ILE A 58 10.77 1.37 6.47
CA ILE A 58 11.38 2.48 5.74
C ILE A 58 10.40 3.64 5.56
N GLU A 59 10.86 4.88 5.74
CA GLU A 59 10.12 6.08 5.36
C GLU A 59 10.21 6.33 3.85
N ILE A 60 9.08 6.62 3.22
CA ILE A 60 8.98 6.98 1.80
C ILE A 60 8.73 8.48 1.71
N THR A 61 9.63 9.18 1.01
CA THR A 61 9.58 10.62 0.76
C THR A 61 9.58 10.91 -0.74
N HIS A 62 9.27 12.14 -1.14
CA HIS A 62 9.37 12.53 -2.55
C HIS A 62 10.80 12.44 -3.12
N GLU A 63 11.82 12.53 -2.27
CA GLU A 63 13.23 12.49 -2.63
C GLU A 63 13.75 11.06 -2.82
N ASN A 64 13.36 10.14 -1.94
CA ASN A 64 13.94 8.80 -1.93
C ASN A 64 13.22 7.81 -2.87
N LYS A 65 12.02 8.16 -3.34
CA LYS A 65 11.17 7.31 -4.20
C LYS A 65 11.56 7.30 -5.67
N THR A 66 12.21 8.36 -6.17
CA THR A 66 12.59 8.50 -7.59
C THR A 66 13.81 7.64 -7.96
N ASN A 67 14.68 7.34 -6.98
CA ASN A 67 15.88 6.53 -7.17
C ASN A 67 15.62 5.01 -7.13
N SER A 68 14.39 4.57 -6.88
CA SER A 68 14.16 3.27 -6.23
C SER A 68 12.80 2.66 -6.57
N LYS A 69 12.32 2.79 -7.81
CA LYS A 69 11.00 2.27 -8.23
C LYS A 69 10.75 0.79 -7.90
N ASN A 70 11.73 0.02 -7.42
CA ASN A 70 11.55 -1.30 -6.79
C ASN A 70 12.65 -1.69 -5.76
N SER A 71 13.45 -0.79 -5.19
CA SER A 71 14.66 -1.21 -4.42
C SER A 71 14.56 -1.16 -2.90
N PHE A 72 13.38 -0.93 -2.34
CA PHE A 72 13.21 -0.93 -0.88
C PHE A 72 13.11 -2.35 -0.33
N HIS A 73 14.21 -2.89 0.17
CA HIS A 73 14.21 -4.15 0.92
C HIS A 73 13.76 -3.90 2.36
N CYS A 74 12.49 -4.21 2.65
CA CYS A 74 11.83 -4.06 3.94
C CYS A 74 10.42 -4.69 3.93
N ASP A 75 9.83 -4.85 5.10
CA ASP A 75 8.50 -5.44 5.27
C ASP A 75 7.47 -4.41 5.74
N GLY A 76 7.92 -3.21 6.10
CA GLY A 76 7.08 -2.06 6.35
C GLY A 76 7.54 -0.80 5.64
N ILE A 77 6.57 0.00 5.19
CA ILE A 77 6.81 1.33 4.62
C ILE A 77 5.81 2.33 5.22
N TRP A 78 6.27 3.56 5.47
CA TRP A 78 5.40 4.65 5.91
C TRP A 78 5.67 5.94 5.17
N THR A 79 4.71 6.85 5.19
CA THR A 79 4.88 8.18 4.61
C THR A 79 3.97 9.21 5.30
N GLN A 80 4.35 10.48 5.22
CA GLN A 80 3.48 11.64 5.46
C GLN A 80 3.13 12.39 4.17
N GLU A 81 3.72 11.97 3.05
CA GLU A 81 3.56 12.61 1.76
C GLU A 81 2.20 12.31 1.15
N LYS A 82 1.70 13.27 0.37
CA LYS A 82 0.45 13.10 -0.37
C LYS A 82 0.71 12.43 -1.70
N ASN A 83 -0.35 11.86 -2.28
CA ASN A 83 -0.32 11.24 -3.60
C ASN A 83 0.64 10.03 -3.71
N ILE A 84 1.03 9.46 -2.56
CA ILE A 84 1.73 8.18 -2.47
C ILE A 84 0.77 7.14 -1.90
N VAL A 85 0.61 6.05 -2.63
CA VAL A 85 -0.09 4.85 -2.19
C VAL A 85 0.96 3.83 -1.77
N LEU A 86 0.87 3.39 -0.52
CA LEU A 86 1.72 2.34 0.01
C LEU A 86 1.03 0.99 -0.21
N SER A 87 1.75 0.01 -0.74
CA SER A 87 1.26 -1.37 -0.89
C SER A 87 2.25 -2.39 -0.35
N ILE A 88 1.72 -3.50 0.16
CA ILE A 88 2.48 -4.70 0.53
C ILE A 88 1.78 -5.91 -0.08
N LYS A 89 2.52 -6.99 -0.27
CA LYS A 89 1.97 -8.30 -0.61
C LYS A 89 1.85 -9.13 0.65
N THR A 90 0.81 -9.95 0.67
CA THR A 90 0.60 -10.95 1.72
C THR A 90 0.15 -12.24 1.07
N ALA A 91 0.73 -13.35 1.51
CA ALA A 91 0.22 -14.69 1.29
C ALA A 91 0.36 -15.38 2.65
N ASP A 92 -0.77 -15.60 3.33
CA ASP A 92 -0.89 -16.12 4.70
C ASP A 92 -0.29 -15.25 5.84
N CYS A 93 0.52 -14.24 5.51
CA CYS A 93 1.00 -13.22 6.44
C CYS A 93 -0.07 -12.15 6.75
N MET A 94 0.02 -11.54 7.93
CA MET A 94 -0.92 -10.51 8.38
C MET A 94 -0.48 -9.11 7.92
N ALA A 95 -1.35 -8.37 7.24
CA ALA A 95 -1.14 -6.95 6.94
C ALA A 95 -1.60 -6.08 8.10
N LEU A 96 -0.76 -5.15 8.57
CA LEU A 96 -1.16 -4.10 9.50
C LEU A 96 -1.07 -2.72 8.84
N ILE A 97 -2.18 -1.98 8.89
CA ILE A 97 -2.28 -0.61 8.38
C ILE A 97 -2.53 0.33 9.56
N LEU A 98 -1.58 1.23 9.84
CA LEU A 98 -1.68 2.22 10.91
C LEU A 98 -1.80 3.62 10.32
N LYS A 99 -2.76 4.41 10.83
CA LYS A 99 -2.94 5.81 10.45
C LYS A 99 -2.91 6.71 11.67
N HIS A 100 -1.97 7.65 11.71
CA HIS A 100 -1.93 8.66 12.76
C HIS A 100 -2.77 9.89 12.36
N LYS A 101 -3.98 10.01 12.91
CA LYS A 101 -4.97 11.04 12.54
C LYS A 101 -4.41 12.47 12.54
N LYS A 102 -3.61 12.86 13.55
CA LYS A 102 -3.08 14.23 13.67
C LYS A 102 -1.85 14.52 12.81
N LYS A 103 -1.06 13.49 12.49
CA LYS A 103 0.25 13.63 11.82
C LYS A 103 0.18 13.30 10.33
N LYS A 104 -1.02 12.93 9.83
CA LYS A 104 -1.24 12.47 8.45
C LYS A 104 -0.27 11.35 8.02
N LEU A 105 0.22 10.57 8.99
CA LEU A 105 1.09 9.43 8.76
C LEU A 105 0.27 8.21 8.42
N LEU A 106 0.71 7.48 7.40
CA LEU A 106 0.23 6.16 7.03
C LEU A 106 1.42 5.19 7.05
N LEU A 107 1.28 4.08 7.77
CA LEU A 107 2.23 2.96 7.80
C LEU A 107 1.47 1.72 7.32
N ILE A 108 2.12 0.93 6.48
CA ILE A 108 1.69 -0.42 6.14
C ILE A 108 2.87 -1.36 6.33
N PHE A 109 2.65 -2.48 7.01
CA PHE A 109 3.69 -3.48 7.16
C PHE A 109 3.12 -4.89 7.25
N MET A 110 3.93 -5.85 6.85
CA MET A 110 3.64 -7.27 6.92
C MET A 110 4.17 -7.84 8.22
N LEU A 111 3.36 -8.67 8.86
CA LEU A 111 3.71 -9.50 10.01
C LEU A 111 3.60 -10.96 9.61
N ASP A 112 4.69 -11.68 9.78
CA ASP A 112 4.75 -13.13 9.67
C ASP A 112 5.04 -13.74 11.06
N GLY A 113 5.15 -15.08 11.11
CA GLY A 113 5.45 -15.79 12.35
C GLY A 113 6.79 -15.39 12.99
N GLU A 114 7.74 -14.91 12.20
CA GLU A 114 9.05 -14.46 12.69
C GLU A 114 9.04 -13.01 13.19
N GLY A 115 8.25 -12.13 12.55
CA GLY A 115 8.12 -10.71 12.86
C GLY A 115 7.20 -10.42 14.04
N LEU A 116 6.23 -11.28 14.36
CA LEU A 116 5.37 -11.14 15.53
C LEU A 116 5.92 -11.93 16.73
N GLN A 117 7.01 -11.42 17.34
CA GLN A 117 7.48 -11.93 18.63
C GLN A 117 6.99 -11.03 19.76
N ILE A 118 5.88 -11.41 20.40
CA ILE A 118 5.44 -10.82 21.66
C ILE A 118 6.08 -11.63 22.78
N LYS A 119 7.08 -11.06 23.45
CA LYS A 119 7.66 -11.60 24.69
C LYS A 119 6.91 -11.10 25.90
#